data_AF-A0A1H9YS05-F1
#
_entry.id   AF-A0A1H9YS05-F1
#
_cell.length_a   1.000
_cell.length_b   1.000
_cell.length_c   1.000
_cell.angle_alpha   90.00
_cell.angle_beta   90.00
_cell.angle_gamma   90.00
#
_symmetry.space_group_name_H-M   'P 1'
#
loop_
_entity.id
_entity.type
_entity.pdbx_description
1 polymer ?
#
loop_
_entity_poly.entity_id
_entity_poly.type
_entity_poly.pdbx_seq_one_letter_code
_entity_poly.pdbx_strand_id
1 'polypeptide(L)'
;MHFTATAFGMLAVVVILYTNEDVMVTIRLARGGSKKRPFYQVVVTDSRNSRDGRFIERLGFFNPIASGQAEKLRLDLDRINHWIGVGATVSDRVNQLIKDAKKAA
;
A
#
# COMPACT_ATOMS: atom_id res chain seq x y z
N MET A 1 21.66 -18.61 -40.75
CA MET A 1 21.06 -19.37 -39.62
C MET A 1 20.58 -18.35 -38.59
N HIS A 2 19.30 -17.98 -38.64
CA HIS A 2 18.67 -17.04 -37.71
C HIS A 2 18.20 -17.81 -36.47
N PHE A 3 18.80 -17.53 -35.31
CA PHE A 3 18.22 -17.89 -34.03
C PHE A 3 17.40 -16.70 -33.53
N THR A 4 16.08 -16.86 -33.49
CA THR A 4 15.13 -15.80 -33.12
C THR A 4 15.09 -15.62 -31.60
N ALA A 5 15.13 -14.35 -31.18
CA ALA A 5 15.03 -13.91 -29.80
C ALA A 5 13.60 -14.04 -29.27
N THR A 6 13.22 -15.19 -28.72
CA THR A 6 11.90 -15.34 -28.07
C THR A 6 11.90 -16.27 -26.85
N ALA A 7 13.01 -16.37 -26.12
CA ALA A 7 13.04 -17.11 -24.84
C ALA A 7 13.06 -16.21 -23.59
N PHE A 8 13.46 -14.94 -23.73
CA PHE A 8 13.54 -14.00 -22.60
C PHE A 8 12.19 -13.45 -22.13
N GLY A 9 11.21 -13.34 -23.03
CA GLY A 9 9.89 -12.76 -22.71
C GLY A 9 9.02 -13.68 -21.84
N MET A 10 9.11 -15.00 -22.04
CA MET A 10 8.27 -15.96 -21.31
C MET A 10 8.79 -16.21 -19.89
N LEU A 11 10.11 -16.20 -19.70
CA LEU A 11 10.72 -16.34 -18.37
C LEU A 11 10.38 -15.16 -17.46
N ALA A 12 10.35 -13.93 -18.00
CA ALA A 12 9.96 -12.74 -17.23
C ALA A 12 8.51 -12.82 -16.73
N VAL A 13 7.58 -13.32 -17.55
CA VAL A 13 6.17 -13.49 -17.16
C VAL A 13 6.01 -14.61 -16.14
N VAL A 14 6.74 -15.73 -16.27
CA VAL A 14 6.71 -16.82 -15.28
C VAL A 14 7.36 -16.42 -13.95
N VAL A 15 8.46 -15.64 -13.96
CA VAL A 15 9.11 -15.13 -12.73
C VAL A 15 8.20 -14.14 -12.00
N ILE A 16 7.51 -13.23 -12.70
CA ILE A 16 6.59 -12.26 -12.06
C ILE A 16 5.38 -12.97 -11.41
N LEU A 17 4.95 -14.12 -11.93
CA LEU A 17 3.84 -14.89 -11.37
C LEU A 17 4.23 -15.80 -10.18
N TYR A 18 5.52 -15.99 -9.90
CA TYR A 18 6.02 -16.91 -8.86
C TYR A 18 6.61 -16.24 -7.61
N THR A 19 6.66 -14.90 -7.52
CA THR A 19 7.16 -14.20 -6.33
C THR A 19 6.07 -13.69 -5.39
N ASN A 20 4.95 -14.41 -5.28
CA ASN A 20 4.01 -14.22 -4.18
C ASN A 20 4.47 -15.08 -2.98
N GLU A 21 5.75 -14.93 -2.62
CA GLU A 21 6.22 -15.26 -1.28
C GLU A 21 5.33 -14.46 -0.33
N ASP A 22 4.74 -15.11 0.67
CA ASP A 22 3.90 -14.51 1.69
C ASP A 22 4.62 -13.30 2.32
N VAL A 23 4.39 -12.12 1.77
CA VAL A 23 5.07 -10.92 2.26
C VAL A 23 4.50 -10.64 3.63
N MET A 24 5.33 -10.88 4.64
CA MET A 24 4.95 -10.72 6.03
C MET A 24 4.53 -9.27 6.31
N VAL A 25 5.14 -8.25 5.69
CA VAL A 25 4.83 -6.84 5.93
C VAL A 25 3.96 -6.23 4.82
N THR A 26 2.88 -5.58 5.22
CA THR A 26 1.94 -4.91 4.31
C THR A 26 1.58 -3.49 4.79
N ILE A 27 1.39 -2.59 3.84
CA ILE A 27 0.84 -1.25 4.05
C ILE A 27 -0.66 -1.28 3.75
N ARG A 28 -1.47 -1.16 4.80
CA ARG A 28 -2.93 -1.31 4.72
C ARG A 28 -3.68 -0.25 5.54
N LEU A 29 -5.00 -0.20 5.35
CA LEU A 29 -5.89 0.66 6.12
C LEU A 29 -6.35 -0.05 7.40
N ALA A 30 -6.04 0.54 8.55
CA ALA A 30 -6.68 0.19 9.82
C ALA A 30 -7.92 1.08 10.00
N ARG A 31 -9.07 0.49 10.30
CA ARG A 31 -10.34 1.20 10.42
C ARG A 31 -10.57 1.61 11.87
N GLY A 32 -10.61 2.91 12.11
CA GLY A 32 -11.10 3.52 13.33
C GLY A 32 -12.33 4.40 13.08
N GLY A 33 -12.51 5.38 13.96
CA GLY A 33 -13.68 6.26 13.97
C GLY A 33 -14.87 5.63 14.70
N SER A 34 -16.04 6.21 14.50
CA SER A 34 -17.28 5.79 15.17
C SER A 34 -18.27 5.17 14.19
N LYS A 35 -19.39 4.64 14.70
CA LYS A 35 -20.45 4.07 13.87
C LYS A 35 -20.90 5.09 12.82
N LYS A 36 -20.91 4.68 11.54
CA LYS A 36 -21.21 5.53 10.37
C LYS A 36 -20.25 6.69 10.11
N ARG A 37 -19.12 6.78 10.84
CA ARG A 37 -18.08 7.81 10.65
C ARG A 37 -16.71 7.16 10.58
N PRO A 38 -16.38 6.49 9.46
CA PRO A 38 -15.12 5.77 9.33
C PRO A 38 -13.95 6.75 9.26
N PHE A 39 -12.86 6.40 9.96
CA PHE A 39 -11.58 7.08 9.85
C PHE A 39 -10.51 6.02 9.65
N TYR A 40 -9.67 6.14 8.63
CA TYR A 40 -8.67 5.13 8.32
C TYR A 40 -7.28 5.62 8.65
N GLN A 41 -6.48 4.76 9.28
CA GLN A 41 -5.05 4.97 9.48
C GLN A 41 -4.29 4.17 8.42
N VAL A 42 -3.29 4.79 7.80
CA VAL A 42 -2.39 4.07 6.90
C VAL A 42 -1.25 3.53 7.74
N VAL A 43 -1.15 2.21 7.85
CA VAL A 43 -0.22 1.55 8.75
C VAL A 43 0.59 0.48 8.03
N VAL A 44 1.84 0.32 8.46
CA VAL A 44 2.70 -0.81 8.15
C VAL A 44 2.50 -1.85 9.22
N THR A 45 2.19 -3.09 8.84
CA THR A 45 1.96 -4.16 9.80
C THR A 45 2.33 -5.50 9.21
N ASP A 46 2.57 -6.48 10.09
CA ASP A 46 2.51 -7.87 9.68
C ASP A 46 1.11 -8.21 9.15
N SER A 47 1.01 -8.91 8.03
CA SER A 47 -0.25 -9.28 7.37
C SER A 47 -1.11 -10.18 8.25
N ARG A 48 -0.49 -11.01 9.10
CA ARG A 48 -1.14 -11.96 10.02
C ARG A 48 -1.83 -11.27 11.19
N ASN A 49 -1.46 -10.02 11.49
CA ASN A 49 -2.11 -9.26 12.56
C ASN A 49 -3.56 -8.94 12.19
N SER A 50 -4.42 -8.76 13.21
CA SER A 50 -5.77 -8.25 12.99
C SER A 50 -5.76 -6.86 12.35
N ARG A 51 -6.81 -6.52 11.59
CA ARG A 51 -6.89 -5.27 10.80
C ARG A 51 -6.54 -4.03 11.61
N ASP A 52 -7.08 -3.94 12.83
CA ASP A 52 -6.96 -2.79 13.72
C ASP A 52 -6.02 -3.07 14.91
N GLY A 53 -5.23 -4.14 14.83
CA GLY A 53 -4.34 -4.60 15.89
C GLY A 53 -2.97 -3.92 15.88
N ARG A 54 -1.96 -4.66 16.32
CA ARG A 54 -0.57 -4.19 16.39
C ARG A 54 -0.07 -3.84 14.99
N PHE A 55 0.55 -2.67 14.88
CA PHE A 55 1.26 -2.21 13.68
C PHE A 55 2.72 -1.87 14.03
N ILE A 56 3.57 -1.80 13.01
CA ILE A 56 4.99 -1.45 13.11
C ILE A 56 5.13 0.07 13.09
N GLU A 57 4.51 0.73 12.10
CA GLU A 57 4.61 2.17 11.89
C GLU A 57 3.31 2.74 11.32
N ARG A 58 2.96 3.98 11.69
CA ARG A 58 1.86 4.73 11.07
C ARG A 58 2.44 5.73 10.06
N LEU A 59 1.96 5.64 8.83
CA LEU A 59 2.44 6.44 7.69
C LEU A 59 1.50 7.58 7.30
N GLY A 60 0.35 7.69 7.97
CA GLY A 60 -0.64 8.72 7.67
C GLY A 60 -2.05 8.30 7.97
N PHE A 61 -3.01 9.02 7.38
CA PHE A 61 -4.43 8.76 7.55
C PHE A 61 -5.25 9.12 6.31
N PHE A 62 -6.44 8.55 6.23
CA PHE A 62 -7.46 8.84 5.23
C PHE A 62 -8.82 9.01 5.88
N ASN A 63 -9.44 10.17 5.66
CA ASN A 63 -10.77 10.50 6.13
C ASN A 63 -11.73 10.70 4.94
N PRO A 64 -12.55 9.69 4.57
CA PRO A 64 -13.43 9.79 3.42
C PRO A 64 -14.56 10.80 3.58
N ILE A 65 -14.91 11.17 4.83
CA ILE A 65 -16.00 12.09 5.16
C ILE A 65 -15.49 13.49 5.53
N ALA A 66 -14.21 13.78 5.26
CA ALA A 66 -13.65 15.10 5.50
C ALA A 66 -14.42 16.16 4.69
N SER A 67 -14.75 17.26 5.35
CA SER A 67 -15.46 18.40 4.76
C SER A 67 -14.93 19.72 5.32
N GLY A 68 -15.15 20.80 4.58
CA GLY A 68 -14.66 22.13 4.96
C GLY A 68 -13.15 22.18 5.05
N GLN A 69 -12.63 22.58 6.22
CA GLN A 69 -11.19 22.71 6.49
C GLN A 69 -10.52 21.41 6.97
N ALA A 70 -11.29 20.31 7.11
CA ALA A 70 -10.72 19.05 7.55
C ALA A 70 -9.87 18.41 6.43
N GLU A 71 -8.66 17.99 6.78
CA GLU A 71 -7.78 17.31 5.83
C GLU A 71 -8.29 15.90 5.51
N LYS A 72 -8.45 15.62 4.21
CA LYS A 72 -8.98 14.35 3.71
C LYS A 72 -7.95 13.23 3.73
N LEU A 73 -6.70 13.55 3.44
CA LEU A 73 -5.62 12.59 3.24
C LEU A 73 -4.30 13.24 3.63
N ARG A 74 -3.54 12.58 4.50
CA ARG A 74 -2.16 12.92 4.81
C ARG A 74 -1.33 11.65 4.75
N LEU A 75 -0.27 11.67 3.95
CA LEU A 75 0.65 10.53 3.79
C LEU A 75 2.10 11.02 3.91
N ASP A 76 2.91 10.28 4.65
CA ASP A 76 4.35 10.39 4.61
C ASP A 76 4.88 9.55 3.43
N LEU A 77 5.09 10.21 2.29
CA LEU A 77 5.49 9.55 1.05
C LEU A 77 6.92 8.99 1.14
N ASP A 78 7.81 9.62 1.90
CA ASP A 78 9.20 9.18 2.05
C ASP A 78 9.26 7.86 2.80
N ARG A 79 8.51 7.76 3.91
CA ARG A 79 8.41 6.51 4.66
C ARG A 79 7.68 5.42 3.88
N ILE A 80 6.63 5.77 3.13
CA ILE A 80 5.96 4.80 2.23
C ILE A 80 6.94 4.23 1.20
N ASN A 81 7.72 5.09 0.53
CA ASN A 81 8.68 4.65 -0.47
C ASN A 81 9.79 3.79 0.15
N HIS A 82 10.25 4.12 1.36
CA HIS A 82 11.19 3.30 2.11
C HIS A 82 10.64 1.89 2.37
N TRP A 83 9.42 1.78 2.88
CA TRP A 83 8.80 0.49 3.18
C TRP A 83 8.57 -0.36 1.92
N ILE A 84 8.19 0.26 0.81
CA ILE A 84 8.10 -0.42 -0.49
C ILE A 84 9.50 -0.90 -0.94
N GLY A 85 10.54 -0.09 -0.75
CA GLY A 85 11.92 -0.43 -1.10
C GLY A 85 12.49 -1.62 -0.31
N VAL A 86 12.03 -1.82 0.94
CA VAL A 86 12.38 -3.01 1.75
C VAL A 86 11.46 -4.21 1.51
N GLY A 87 10.57 -4.12 0.52
CA GLY A 87 9.72 -5.23 0.08
C GLY A 87 8.33 -5.29 0.68
N ALA A 88 7.85 -4.24 1.36
CA ALA A 88 6.46 -4.21 1.84
C ALA A 88 5.47 -4.15 0.68
N THR A 89 4.41 -4.97 0.75
CA THR A 89 3.29 -4.89 -0.20
C THR A 89 2.35 -3.75 0.16
N VAL A 90 1.60 -3.26 -0.81
CA VAL A 90 0.63 -2.17 -0.62
C VAL A 90 -0.74 -2.64 -1.06
N SER A 91 -1.77 -2.44 -0.24
CA SER A 91 -3.15 -2.75 -0.64
C SER A 91 -3.66 -1.83 -1.76
N ASP A 92 -4.56 -2.32 -2.60
CA ASP A 92 -5.08 -1.57 -3.76
C ASP A 92 -5.60 -0.18 -3.40
N ARG A 93 -6.34 -0.08 -2.30
CA ARG A 93 -6.90 1.19 -1.86
C ARG A 93 -5.82 2.17 -1.43
N VAL A 94 -4.78 1.71 -0.72
CA VAL A 94 -3.64 2.56 -0.32
C VAL A 94 -2.86 3.00 -1.56
N ASN A 95 -2.69 2.13 -2.56
CA ASN A 95 -2.03 2.47 -3.81
C ASN A 95 -2.76 3.61 -4.55
N GLN A 96 -4.10 3.59 -4.58
CA GLN A 96 -4.88 4.71 -5.14
C GLN A 96 -4.69 6.00 -4.34
N LEU A 97 -4.69 5.93 -3.00
CA LEU A 97 -4.47 7.10 -2.16
C LEU A 97 -3.07 7.70 -2.34
N ILE A 98 -2.04 6.87 -2.53
CA ILE A 98 -0.69 7.35 -2.85
C ILE A 98 -0.68 8.11 -4.18
N LYS A 99 -1.39 7.61 -5.20
CA LYS A 99 -1.54 8.30 -6.49
C LYS A 99 -2.27 9.64 -6.34
N ASP A 100 -3.34 9.67 -5.54
CA ASP A 100 -4.10 10.89 -5.27
C ASP A 100 -3.24 11.94 -4.53
N ALA A 101 -2.47 11.52 -3.53
CA ALA A 101 -1.54 12.40 -2.81
C ALA A 101 -0.44 12.97 -3.72
N LYS A 102 0.15 12.14 -4.59
CA LYS A 102 1.19 12.59 -5.55
C LYS A 102 0.67 13.58 -6.59
N LYS A 103 -0.63 13.58 -6.90
CA LYS A 103 -1.25 14.55 -7.83
C LYS A 103 -1.58 15.88 -7.17
N ALA A 104 -1.77 15.87 -5.85
CA ALA A 104 -2.16 17.05 -5.08
C ALA A 104 -0.95 17.86 -4.59
N ALA A 105 0.24 17.25 -4.56
CA ALA A 105 1.52 17.90 -4.37
C ALA A 105 2.00 18.55 -5.68
#